data_AF-A0A1F5KQF2-F1
#
_entry.id   AF-A0A1F5KQF2-F1
#
_cell.length_a   1.000
_cell.length_b   1.000
_cell.length_c   1.000
_cell.angle_alpha   90.00
_cell.angle_beta   90.00
_cell.angle_gamma   90.00
#
_symmetry.space_group_name_H-M   'P 1'
#
loop_
_entity.id
_entity.type
_entity.pdbx_description
1 polymer ?
#
loop_
_entity_poly.entity_id
_entity_poly.type
_entity_poly.pdbx_seq_one_letter_code
_entity_poly.pdbx_strand_id
1 'polypeptide(L)'
;MGTRSKKERSFHKELLQQLITLSTSGFGLVAALAWNEAIQSFVKEYIQRFYPGQAGVISKFLYAILITGFAVLITYQLSRLASRWGVKK
;
A
#
# COMPACT_ATOMS: atom_id res chain seq x y z
N MET A 1 -11.90 29.79 -35.07
CA MET A 1 -10.51 29.45 -34.68
C MET A 1 -10.40 28.98 -33.22
N GLY A 2 -11.31 28.11 -32.73
CA GLY A 2 -11.39 27.72 -31.30
C GLY A 2 -11.21 26.22 -30.99
N THR A 3 -10.97 25.37 -31.99
CA THR A 3 -11.00 23.90 -31.84
C THR A 3 -9.65 23.27 -31.51
N ARG A 4 -8.51 23.87 -31.90
CA ARG A 4 -7.16 23.34 -31.60
C ARG A 4 -6.80 23.41 -30.11
N SER A 5 -7.09 24.54 -29.45
CA SER A 5 -6.77 24.75 -28.02
C SER A 5 -7.50 23.78 -27.07
N LYS A 6 -8.75 23.42 -27.39
CA LYS A 6 -9.54 22.51 -26.55
C LYS A 6 -9.02 21.06 -26.63
N LYS A 7 -8.55 20.65 -27.81
CA LYS A 7 -8.01 19.30 -28.07
C LYS A 7 -6.65 19.09 -27.38
N GLU A 8 -5.77 20.09 -27.43
CA GLU A 8 -4.50 20.07 -26.70
C GLU A 8 -4.71 19.97 -25.18
N ARG A 9 -5.62 20.76 -24.61
CA ARG A 9 -5.93 20.67 -23.16
C ARG A 9 -6.49 19.30 -22.75
N SER A 10 -7.30 18.66 -23.59
CA SER A 10 -7.79 17.28 -23.34
C SER A 10 -6.64 16.29 -23.31
N PHE A 11 -5.74 16.36 -24.29
CA PHE A 11 -4.59 15.47 -24.39
C PHE A 11 -3.64 15.59 -23.19
N HIS A 12 -3.30 16.81 -22.77
CA HIS A 12 -2.46 17.01 -21.58
C HIS A 12 -3.11 16.46 -20.31
N LYS A 13 -4.44 16.56 -20.19
CA LYS A 13 -5.18 16.01 -19.06
C LYS A 13 -5.13 14.48 -19.06
N GLU A 14 -5.35 13.84 -20.21
CA GLU A 14 -5.28 12.38 -20.36
C GLU A 14 -3.87 11.86 -20.06
N LEU A 15 -2.83 12.52 -20.59
CA LEU A 15 -1.43 12.19 -20.28
C LEU A 15 -1.15 12.31 -18.78
N LEU A 16 -1.58 13.40 -18.13
CA LEU A 16 -1.37 13.59 -16.70
C LEU A 16 -2.10 12.51 -15.88
N GLN A 17 -3.32 12.14 -16.26
CA GLN A 17 -4.06 11.05 -15.61
C GLN A 17 -3.34 9.71 -15.76
N GLN A 18 -2.77 9.41 -16.93
CA GLN A 18 -1.97 8.21 -17.14
C GLN A 18 -0.71 8.22 -16.26
N LEU A 19 0.03 9.34 -16.23
CA LEU A 19 1.23 9.46 -15.39
C LEU A 19 0.91 9.30 -13.90
N ILE A 20 -0.18 9.90 -13.41
CA ILE A 20 -0.65 9.72 -12.03
C ILE A 20 -0.97 8.24 -11.77
N THR A 21 -1.67 7.59 -12.68
CA THR A 21 -2.06 6.17 -12.53
C THR A 21 -0.84 5.26 -12.48
N LEU A 22 0.10 5.40 -13.44
CA LEU A 22 1.33 4.62 -13.48
C LEU A 22 2.17 4.85 -12.22
N SER A 23 2.38 6.10 -11.84
CA SER A 23 3.18 6.46 -10.67
C SER A 23 2.57 5.93 -9.38
N THR A 24 1.26 6.15 -9.17
CA THR A 24 0.56 5.71 -7.96
C THR A 24 0.55 4.18 -7.86
N SER A 25 0.34 3.49 -8.98
CA SER A 25 0.37 2.02 -9.01
C SER A 25 1.77 1.48 -8.71
N GLY A 26 2.81 2.06 -9.32
CA GLY A 26 4.20 1.70 -9.05
C GLY A 26 4.60 1.94 -7.59
N PHE A 27 4.27 3.10 -7.03
CA PHE A 27 4.53 3.40 -5.63
C PHE A 27 3.70 2.53 -4.68
N GLY A 28 2.47 2.19 -5.03
CA GLY A 28 1.65 1.25 -4.26
C GLY A 28 2.31 -0.13 -4.14
N LEU A 29 2.89 -0.63 -5.25
CA LEU A 29 3.64 -1.89 -5.24
C LEU A 29 4.90 -1.80 -4.37
N VAL A 30 5.70 -0.75 -4.57
CA VAL A 30 6.93 -0.54 -3.77
C VAL A 30 6.60 -0.42 -2.28
N ALA A 31 5.54 0.31 -1.92
CA ALA A 31 5.10 0.45 -0.54
C ALA A 31 4.65 -0.90 0.05
N ALA A 32 3.90 -1.71 -0.70
CA ALA A 32 3.49 -3.04 -0.27
C ALA A 32 4.70 -3.95 0.01
N LEU A 33 5.70 -3.93 -0.88
CA LEU A 33 6.95 -4.69 -0.71
C LEU A 33 7.75 -4.19 0.49
N ALA A 34 7.88 -2.88 0.67
CA ALA A 34 8.60 -2.29 1.80
C ALA A 34 7.98 -2.66 3.15
N TRP A 35 6.64 -2.64 3.27
CA TRP A 35 5.96 -3.06 4.50
C TRP A 35 6.12 -4.56 4.77
N ASN A 36 6.06 -5.41 3.74
CA ASN A 36 6.34 -6.84 3.88
C ASN A 36 7.76 -7.07 4.45
N GLU A 37 8.79 -6.48 3.84
CA GLU A 37 10.17 -6.61 4.30
C GLU A 37 10.40 -6.02 5.70
N ALA A 38 9.78 -4.88 6.01
CA ALA A 38 9.91 -4.24 7.32
C ALA A 38 9.35 -5.13 8.45
N ILE A 39 8.16 -5.72 8.26
CA ILE A 39 7.55 -6.60 9.26
C ILE A 39 8.37 -7.89 9.39
N GLN A 40 8.83 -8.47 8.27
CA GLN A 40 9.68 -9.67 8.31
C GLN A 40 11.00 -9.41 9.05
N SER A 41 11.67 -8.31 8.74
CA SER A 41 12.95 -7.93 9.38
C SER A 41 12.75 -7.64 10.85
N PHE A 42 11.68 -6.92 11.22
CA PHE A 42 11.32 -6.67 12.61
C PHE A 42 11.14 -7.98 13.40
N VAL A 43 10.36 -8.92 12.86
CA VAL A 43 10.17 -10.22 13.51
C VAL A 43 11.49 -10.99 13.60
N LYS A 44 12.31 -10.96 12.54
CA LYS A 44 13.59 -11.66 12.50
C LYS A 44 14.56 -11.12 13.56
N GLU A 45 14.75 -9.81 13.59
CA GLU A 45 15.73 -9.15 14.47
C GLU A 45 15.28 -9.14 15.94
N TYR A 46 14.00 -8.89 16.20
CA TYR A 46 13.50 -8.69 17.56
C TYR A 46 12.88 -9.93 18.20
N ILE A 47 12.55 -10.98 17.45
CA ILE A 47 11.89 -12.17 18.04
C ILE A 47 12.81 -13.38 17.98
N GLN A 48 13.49 -13.61 16.85
CA GLN A 48 14.41 -14.75 16.76
C GLN A 48 15.63 -14.60 17.68
N ARG A 49 16.06 -13.35 17.95
CA ARG A 49 17.13 -13.05 18.91
C ARG A 49 16.81 -13.52 20.33
N PHE A 50 15.53 -13.46 20.73
CA PHE A 50 15.11 -13.80 22.10
C PHE A 50 14.74 -15.28 22.28
N TYR A 51 14.46 -16.01 21.19
CA TYR A 51 14.07 -17.43 21.23
C TYR A 51 14.88 -18.32 20.27
N PRO A 52 16.20 -18.46 20.48
CA PRO A 52 17.04 -19.34 19.67
C PRO A 52 16.66 -20.81 19.94
N GLY A 53 15.94 -21.46 19.02
CA GLY A 53 15.64 -22.91 19.09
C GLY A 53 14.25 -23.31 18.57
N GLN A 54 13.23 -22.46 18.74
CA GLN A 54 11.86 -22.68 18.19
C GLN A 54 11.47 -21.59 17.18
N ALA A 55 12.44 -20.74 16.82
CA ALA A 55 12.29 -19.46 16.17
C ALA A 55 11.58 -19.50 14.81
N GLY A 56 11.64 -20.60 14.06
CA GLY A 56 11.16 -20.62 12.67
C GLY A 56 9.64 -20.62 12.51
N VAL A 57 8.91 -21.29 13.41
CA VAL A 57 7.44 -21.42 13.32
C VAL A 57 6.77 -20.26 14.04
N ILE A 58 7.24 -19.95 15.26
CA ILE A 58 6.70 -18.84 16.07
C ILE A 58 6.91 -17.50 15.36
N SER A 59 8.05 -17.28 14.70
CA SER A 59 8.27 -16.06 13.91
C SER A 59 7.27 -15.92 12.76
N LYS A 60 6.98 -17.01 12.04
CA LYS A 60 6.02 -17.00 10.92
C LYS A 60 4.60 -16.74 11.40
N PHE A 61 4.18 -17.34 12.51
CA PHE A 61 2.87 -17.06 13.10
C PHE A 61 2.74 -15.62 13.57
N LEU A 62 3.77 -15.07 14.19
CA LEU A 62 3.75 -13.67 14.61
C LEU A 62 3.72 -12.72 13.41
N TYR A 63 4.55 -12.99 12.39
CA TYR A 63 4.51 -12.27 11.11
C TYR A 63 3.08 -12.27 10.53
N ALA A 64 2.43 -13.45 10.48
CA ALA A 64 1.07 -13.58 9.98
C ALA A 64 0.06 -12.73 10.78
N ILE A 65 0.13 -12.74 12.11
CA ILE A 65 -0.73 -11.92 12.97
C ILE A 65 -0.50 -10.43 12.70
N LEU A 66 0.77 -10.00 12.59
CA LEU A 66 1.12 -8.59 12.37
C LEU A 66 0.65 -8.11 10.99
N ILE A 67 0.89 -8.87 9.92
CA ILE A 67 0.48 -8.45 8.58
C ILE A 67 -1.05 -8.45 8.45
N THR A 68 -1.76 -9.40 9.06
CA THR A 68 -3.23 -9.39 9.10
C THR A 68 -3.76 -8.20 9.87
N GLY A 69 -3.19 -7.90 11.05
CA GLY A 69 -3.56 -6.71 11.82
C GLY A 69 -3.33 -5.42 11.03
N PHE A 70 -2.18 -5.31 10.36
CA PHE A 70 -1.84 -4.16 9.52
C PHE A 70 -2.81 -4.00 8.34
N ALA A 71 -3.17 -5.10 7.66
CA ALA A 71 -4.14 -5.09 6.58
C ALA A 71 -5.53 -4.64 7.06
N VAL A 72 -5.98 -5.13 8.22
CA VAL A 72 -7.26 -4.72 8.83
C VAL A 72 -7.22 -3.23 9.20
N LEU A 73 -6.13 -2.75 9.80
CA LEU A 73 -5.97 -1.33 10.16
C LEU A 73 -6.02 -0.43 8.93
N ILE A 74 -5.26 -0.73 7.88
CA ILE A 74 -5.27 0.06 6.64
C ILE A 74 -6.66 0.03 6.01
N THR A 75 -7.26 -1.14 5.83
CA THR A 75 -8.58 -1.27 5.17
C THR A 75 -9.68 -0.57 5.97
N TYR A 76 -9.65 -0.66 7.30
CA TYR A 76 -10.56 0.07 8.18
C TYR A 76 -10.40 1.59 8.04
N GLN A 77 -9.17 2.09 8.08
CA GLN A 77 -8.89 3.53 7.96
C GLN A 77 -9.29 4.06 6.57
N LEU A 78 -9.02 3.31 5.51
CA LEU A 78 -9.46 3.65 4.16
C LEU A 78 -10.99 3.63 4.04
N SER A 79 -11.67 2.65 4.64
CA SER A 79 -13.14 2.57 4.65
C SER A 79 -13.77 3.77 5.38
N ARG A 80 -13.16 4.20 6.49
CA ARG A 80 -13.60 5.38 7.24
C ARG A 80 -13.37 6.67 6.44
N LEU A 81 -12.23 6.80 5.76
CA LEU A 81 -11.95 7.93 4.87
C LEU A 81 -12.93 7.98 3.71
N ALA A 82 -13.17 6.86 3.02
CA ALA A 82 -14.14 6.78 1.92
C ALA A 82 -15.55 7.22 2.36
N SER A 83 -15.97 6.76 3.55
CA SER A 83 -17.26 7.12 4.14
C SER A 83 -17.39 8.61 4.45
N ARG A 84 -16.31 9.26 4.91
CA ARG A 84 -16.29 10.71 5.20
C ARG A 84 -16.38 11.56 3.93
N TRP A 85 -15.91 11.06 2.80
CA TRP A 85 -15.84 11.80 1.53
C TRP A 85 -17.03 11.49 0.61
N GLY A 86 -18.07 10.83 1.13
CA GLY A 86 -19.29 10.54 0.37
C GLY A 86 -19.07 9.57 -0.80
N VAL A 87 -17.94 8.86 -0.82
CA VAL A 87 -17.70 7.75 -1.76
C VAL A 87 -18.59 6.60 -1.31
N LYS A 88 -19.89 6.72 -1.59
CA LYS A 88 -20.84 5.61 -1.50
C LYS A 88 -20.47 4.61 -2.59
N LYS A 89 -20.36 3.36 -2.17
CA LYS A 89 -20.25 2.19 -3.03
C LYS A 89 -21.41 2.15 -4.02
#